data_AF-A0A212EMC1-F1
#
_entry.id   AF-A0A212EMC1-F1
#
_cell.length_a   1.000
_cell.length_b   1.000
_cell.length_c   1.000
_cell.angle_alpha   90.00
_cell.angle_beta   90.00
_cell.angle_gamma   90.00
#
_symmetry.space_group_name_H-M   'P 1'
#
loop_
_entity.id
_entity.type
_entity.pdbx_description
1 polymer ?
#
loop_
_entity_poly.entity_id
_entity_poly.type
_entity_poly.pdbx_seq_one_letter_code
_entity_poly.pdbx_strand_id
1 'polypeptide(L)'
;MNPYLRPCGVEYSLLCSIIIVVIWNDVCTVPGSKPIASNSKLEKKPRSARVKPMNHFSVDCGQAHKGLFLGVAVLAATIVSLMIFKGLFQKEKHVELALLTINVWETILFVLMSVGSAACLQCMSTLSSLKRYPGLPLEHALLLVTQCGVYLYYLFQIIGAGFSIQKFPSARRATRIISPLCAVIQSSCQTLLVLDAWSRRSAGREDRPGRQLVTFLLVSNFSLWMLNRVKNARAEFHPLQMEFYGVWAWTIITHVSVPLLVCYRFQATVCFYEIWKNSYKRKKEYDSELDEIELNKLDSA
;
A
#
# COMPACT_ATOMS: atom_id res chain seq x y z
N MET A 1 -8.47 -20.32 -25.14
CA MET A 1 -7.64 -19.53 -24.18
C MET A 1 -8.48 -19.28 -22.94
N ASN A 2 -8.07 -19.74 -21.76
CA ASN A 2 -8.93 -19.79 -20.58
C ASN A 2 -9.31 -18.35 -20.13
N PRO A 3 -10.61 -17.95 -20.12
CA PRO A 3 -11.04 -16.56 -19.87
C PRO A 3 -10.61 -16.01 -18.51
N TYR A 4 -10.29 -16.89 -17.57
CA TYR A 4 -9.76 -16.60 -16.23
C TYR A 4 -8.32 -16.05 -16.22
N LEU A 5 -7.54 -16.29 -17.29
CA LEU A 5 -6.12 -15.92 -17.34
C LEU A 5 -5.86 -14.57 -18.01
N ARG A 6 -6.85 -14.01 -18.74
CA ARG A 6 -6.73 -12.69 -19.39
C ARG A 6 -6.46 -11.55 -18.39
N PRO A 7 -7.15 -11.45 -17.24
CA PRO A 7 -6.85 -10.44 -16.23
C PRO A 7 -5.43 -10.59 -15.68
N CYS A 8 -4.98 -11.82 -15.45
CA CYS A 8 -3.62 -12.10 -14.96
C CYS A 8 -2.53 -11.69 -15.95
N GLY A 9 -2.77 -11.80 -17.26
CA GLY A 9 -1.83 -11.34 -18.28
C GLY A 9 -1.64 -9.82 -18.28
N VAL A 10 -2.73 -9.06 -18.14
CA VAL A 10 -2.66 -7.58 -18.09
C VAL A 10 -1.99 -7.11 -16.79
N GLU A 11 -2.32 -7.74 -15.66
CA GLU A 11 -1.66 -7.47 -14.37
C GLU A 11 -0.15 -7.77 -14.45
N TYR A 12 0.24 -8.90 -15.04
CA TYR A 12 1.64 -9.27 -15.21
C TYR A 12 2.40 -8.28 -16.10
N SER A 13 1.83 -7.88 -17.23
CA SER A 13 2.46 -6.90 -18.13
C SER A 13 2.67 -5.54 -17.46
N LEU A 14 1.73 -5.10 -16.61
CA LEU A 14 1.87 -3.85 -15.86
C LEU A 14 2.91 -3.97 -14.73
N LEU A 15 2.93 -5.08 -14.00
CA LEU A 15 3.97 -5.36 -13.01
C LEU A 15 5.35 -5.42 -13.66
N CYS A 16 5.48 -6.08 -14.81
CA CYS A 16 6.73 -6.09 -15.58
C CYS A 16 7.13 -4.69 -16.04
N SER A 17 6.19 -3.90 -16.55
CA SER A 17 6.47 -2.51 -16.97
C SER A 17 6.96 -1.65 -15.80
N ILE A 18 6.32 -1.80 -14.63
CA ILE A 18 6.72 -1.14 -13.39
C ILE A 18 8.12 -1.56 -12.95
N ILE A 19 8.38 -2.86 -12.90
CA ILE A 19 9.67 -3.41 -12.48
C ILE A 19 10.77 -2.97 -13.45
N ILE A 20 10.51 -2.98 -14.75
CA ILE A 20 11.44 -2.51 -15.78
C ILE A 20 11.73 -1.02 -15.59
N VAL A 21 10.72 -0.18 -15.32
CA VAL A 21 10.93 1.25 -15.06
C VAL A 21 11.76 1.49 -13.79
N VAL A 22 11.53 0.70 -12.74
CA VAL A 22 12.34 0.77 -11.51
C VAL A 22 13.78 0.35 -11.76
N ILE A 23 13.99 -0.80 -12.41
CA ILE A 23 15.32 -1.29 -12.76
C ILE A 23 16.02 -0.32 -13.72
N TRP A 24 15.32 0.20 -14.72
CA TRP A 24 15.87 1.16 -15.68
C TRP A 24 16.31 2.44 -15.00
N ASN A 25 15.49 2.98 -14.09
CA ASN A 25 15.88 4.13 -13.31
C ASN A 25 17.10 3.81 -12.43
N ASP A 26 17.11 2.69 -11.71
CA ASP A 26 18.26 2.31 -10.87
C ASP A 26 19.54 2.11 -11.68
N VAL A 27 19.46 1.49 -12.86
CA VAL A 27 20.59 1.31 -13.80
C VAL A 27 21.06 2.65 -14.38
N CYS A 28 20.14 3.58 -14.67
CA CYS A 28 20.47 4.93 -15.12
C CYS A 28 20.97 5.84 -13.97
N THR A 29 20.80 5.46 -12.70
CA THR A 29 21.13 6.31 -11.53
C THR A 29 22.45 5.96 -10.83
N VAL A 30 23.39 5.20 -11.43
CA VAL A 30 24.74 4.97 -10.84
C VAL A 30 25.87 4.97 -11.88
N PRO A 31 27.06 5.61 -11.66
CA PRO A 31 27.45 6.70 -10.76
C PRO A 31 28.02 7.94 -11.52
N GLY A 32 27.55 9.16 -11.21
CA GLY A 32 28.20 10.39 -11.71
C GLY A 32 27.62 11.71 -11.20
N SER A 33 26.39 11.71 -10.68
CA SER A 33 25.66 12.93 -10.32
C SER A 33 25.33 12.98 -8.83
N LYS A 34 26.38 12.97 -7.99
CA LYS A 34 26.36 13.72 -6.73
C LYS A 34 27.28 14.92 -6.95
N PRO A 35 26.87 16.17 -6.72
CA PRO A 35 27.81 17.27 -6.67
C PRO A 35 28.78 16.97 -5.53
N ILE A 36 30.03 16.71 -5.90
CA ILE A 36 31.16 16.63 -5.01
C ILE A 36 31.25 18.01 -4.35
N ALA A 37 30.85 18.10 -3.08
CA ALA A 37 31.30 19.16 -2.21
C ALA A 37 32.82 19.02 -2.09
N SER A 38 33.54 19.91 -2.77
CA SER A 38 34.99 19.91 -2.83
C SER A 38 35.61 20.32 -1.49
N ASN A 39 36.50 19.44 -0.99
CA ASN A 39 37.73 19.69 -0.24
C ASN A 39 37.63 20.38 1.15
N SER A 40 38.19 19.78 2.21
CA SER A 40 39.65 19.68 2.35
C SER A 40 40.15 18.66 3.40
N LYS A 41 41.19 17.91 2.98
CA LYS A 41 42.40 17.43 3.71
C LYS A 41 42.22 16.55 4.96
N LEU A 42 42.69 15.29 4.92
CA LEU A 42 44.08 14.88 5.17
C LEU A 42 44.20 13.32 5.13
N GLU A 43 45.22 12.82 4.44
CA GLU A 43 45.57 11.40 4.33
C GLU A 43 46.13 10.82 5.65
N LYS A 44 45.88 9.51 5.91
CA LYS A 44 46.91 8.53 6.36
C LYS A 44 46.39 7.06 6.49
N LYS A 45 46.91 6.21 5.59
CA LYS A 45 47.29 4.78 5.62
C LYS A 45 46.29 3.63 5.99
N PRO A 46 46.50 2.40 5.42
CA PRO A 46 45.55 1.29 5.45
C PRO A 46 45.90 0.21 6.49
N ARG A 47 44.91 -0.34 7.21
CA ARG A 47 45.07 -1.63 7.93
C ARG A 47 43.80 -2.48 7.95
N SER A 48 43.98 -3.68 7.39
CA SER A 48 43.33 -4.97 7.68
C SER A 48 41.83 -5.14 7.42
N ALA A 49 41.55 -5.99 6.44
CA ALA A 49 40.26 -6.63 6.20
C ALA A 49 39.74 -7.32 7.48
N ARG A 50 38.70 -6.75 8.09
CA ARG A 50 37.86 -7.44 9.06
C ARG A 50 36.57 -7.82 8.34
N VAL A 51 36.41 -9.12 8.07
CA VAL A 51 35.19 -9.71 7.53
C VAL A 51 34.02 -9.30 8.44
N LYS A 52 33.10 -8.47 7.92
CA LYS A 52 31.86 -8.09 8.61
C LYS A 52 31.02 -9.36 8.84
N PRO A 53 30.60 -9.68 10.09
CA PRO A 53 29.64 -10.74 10.31
C PRO A 53 28.28 -10.35 9.70
N MET A 54 27.71 -11.31 8.98
CA MET A 54 26.44 -11.23 8.28
C MET A 54 25.31 -10.75 9.19
N ASN A 55 24.60 -9.71 8.73
CA ASN A 55 23.49 -9.02 9.40
C ASN A 55 22.43 -10.00 9.93
N HIS A 56 22.40 -10.24 11.25
CA HIS A 56 21.26 -10.89 11.89
C HIS A 56 20.10 -9.89 11.96
N PHE A 57 19.14 -10.03 11.03
CA PHE A 57 17.88 -9.28 10.98
C PHE A 57 16.98 -9.70 12.15
N SER A 58 17.28 -9.25 13.36
CA SER A 58 16.46 -9.48 14.54
C SER A 58 15.34 -8.45 14.59
N VAL A 59 14.12 -8.84 14.21
CA VAL A 59 12.91 -8.03 14.34
C VAL A 59 12.32 -8.23 15.72
N ASP A 60 12.27 -7.19 16.56
CA ASP A 60 11.59 -7.27 17.86
C ASP A 60 10.07 -7.26 17.67
N CYS A 61 9.46 -8.46 17.66
CA CYS A 61 8.02 -8.66 17.48
C CYS A 61 7.19 -8.41 18.76
N GLY A 62 7.82 -8.20 19.92
CA GLY A 62 7.12 -8.17 21.23
C GLY A 62 5.97 -7.16 21.32
N GLN A 63 6.10 -5.99 20.68
CA GLN A 63 5.04 -4.98 20.64
C GLN A 63 4.17 -5.02 19.37
N ALA A 64 4.42 -5.90 18.39
CA ALA A 64 3.70 -5.94 17.10
C ALA A 64 2.45 -6.83 17.10
N HIS A 65 2.36 -7.74 18.07
CA HIS A 65 1.46 -8.89 18.04
C HIS A 65 -0.03 -8.53 17.94
N LYS A 66 -0.50 -7.44 18.59
CA LYS A 66 -1.91 -7.01 18.52
C LYS A 66 -2.32 -6.59 17.11
N GLY A 67 -1.49 -5.79 16.45
CA GLY A 67 -1.73 -5.32 15.08
C GLY A 67 -1.65 -6.46 14.07
N LEU A 68 -0.70 -7.38 14.26
CA LEU A 68 -0.59 -8.59 13.44
C LEU A 68 -1.82 -9.50 13.61
N PHE A 69 -2.26 -9.78 14.84
CA PHE A 69 -3.41 -10.63 15.10
C PHE A 69 -4.69 -10.06 14.48
N LEU A 70 -4.94 -8.75 14.66
CA LEU A 70 -6.09 -8.09 14.04
C LEU A 70 -6.00 -8.11 12.52
N GLY A 71 -4.81 -7.88 11.95
CA GLY A 71 -4.59 -7.96 10.50
C GLY A 71 -4.84 -9.36 9.94
N VAL A 72 -4.36 -10.40 10.62
CA VAL A 72 -4.59 -11.81 10.25
C VAL A 72 -6.07 -12.16 10.36
N ALA A 73 -6.78 -11.68 11.37
CA ALA A 73 -8.23 -11.86 11.48
C ALA A 73 -8.97 -11.22 10.32
N VAL A 74 -8.58 -10.00 9.91
CA VAL A 74 -9.11 -9.32 8.72
C VAL A 74 -8.82 -10.10 7.44
N LEU A 75 -7.61 -10.65 7.31
CA LEU A 75 -7.24 -11.49 6.17
C LEU A 75 -8.09 -12.77 6.11
N ALA A 76 -8.23 -13.48 7.24
CA ALA A 76 -9.05 -14.68 7.33
C ALA A 76 -10.52 -14.40 6.99
N ALA A 77 -11.10 -13.34 7.56
CA ALA A 77 -12.45 -12.91 7.24
C ALA A 77 -12.60 -12.52 5.76
N THR A 78 -11.58 -11.95 5.14
CA THR A 78 -11.56 -11.66 3.70
C THR A 78 -11.56 -12.92 2.85
N ILE A 79 -10.79 -13.94 3.25
CA ILE A 79 -10.78 -15.25 2.56
C ILE A 79 -12.16 -15.90 2.67
N VAL A 80 -12.77 -15.91 3.86
CA VAL A 80 -14.12 -16.46 4.07
C VAL A 80 -15.16 -15.72 3.22
N SER A 81 -15.14 -14.39 3.21
CA SER A 81 -16.03 -13.58 2.37
C SER A 81 -15.87 -13.89 0.87
N LEU A 82 -14.63 -14.09 0.40
CA LEU A 82 -14.36 -14.50 -0.97
C LEU A 82 -14.86 -15.92 -1.30
N MET A 83 -14.76 -16.85 -0.36
CA MET A 83 -15.29 -18.21 -0.51
C MET A 83 -16.82 -18.20 -0.61
N ILE A 84 -17.49 -17.47 0.28
CA ILE A 84 -18.94 -17.29 0.27
C ILE A 84 -19.38 -16.66 -1.04
N PHE A 85 -18.69 -15.59 -1.48
CA PHE A 85 -18.96 -14.94 -2.74
C PHE A 85 -18.91 -15.92 -3.92
N LYS A 86 -17.82 -16.68 -4.07
CA LYS A 86 -17.70 -17.69 -5.13
C LYS A 86 -18.78 -18.78 -5.05
N GLY A 87 -19.09 -19.26 -3.85
CA GLY A 87 -20.09 -20.31 -3.63
C GLY A 87 -21.53 -19.87 -3.91
N LEU A 88 -21.91 -18.66 -3.50
CA LEU A 88 -23.23 -18.10 -3.80
C LEU A 88 -23.36 -17.72 -5.27
N PHE A 89 -22.28 -17.26 -5.90
CA PHE A 89 -22.29 -16.88 -7.31
C PHE A 89 -22.53 -18.06 -8.25
N GLN A 90 -22.21 -19.29 -7.84
CA GLN A 90 -22.57 -20.50 -8.60
C GLN A 90 -24.08 -20.77 -8.61
N LYS A 91 -24.86 -20.17 -7.71
CA LYS A 91 -26.32 -20.32 -7.64
C LYS A 91 -26.98 -19.08 -8.22
N GLU A 92 -27.54 -19.17 -9.43
CA GLU A 92 -28.15 -18.03 -10.16
C GLU A 92 -29.18 -17.24 -9.33
N LYS A 93 -29.95 -17.92 -8.46
CA LYS A 93 -30.94 -17.28 -7.57
C LYS A 93 -30.33 -16.37 -6.48
N HIS A 94 -29.04 -16.45 -6.21
CA HIS A 94 -28.38 -15.74 -5.10
C HIS A 94 -27.24 -14.81 -5.52
N VAL A 95 -27.11 -14.51 -6.82
CA VAL A 95 -26.05 -13.63 -7.35
C VAL A 95 -26.11 -12.22 -6.74
N GLU A 96 -27.31 -11.63 -6.67
CA GLU A 96 -27.52 -10.32 -6.05
C GLU A 96 -27.13 -10.28 -4.57
N LEU A 97 -27.40 -11.37 -3.84
CA LEU A 97 -27.02 -11.49 -2.43
C LEU A 97 -25.50 -11.60 -2.30
N ALA A 98 -24.84 -12.36 -3.17
CA ALA A 98 -23.38 -12.48 -3.21
C ALA A 98 -22.72 -11.11 -3.44
N LEU A 99 -23.25 -10.31 -4.37
CA LEU A 99 -22.76 -8.95 -4.65
C LEU A 99 -22.95 -8.01 -3.46
N LEU A 100 -24.10 -8.09 -2.78
CA LEU A 100 -24.33 -7.30 -1.57
C LEU A 100 -23.32 -7.68 -0.47
N THR A 101 -23.16 -8.96 -0.18
CA THR A 101 -22.24 -9.45 0.85
C THR A 101 -20.81 -8.99 0.59
N ILE A 102 -20.31 -9.13 -0.64
CA ILE A 102 -18.93 -8.74 -0.96
C ILE A 102 -18.73 -7.22 -0.91
N ASN A 103 -19.72 -6.42 -1.35
CA ASN A 103 -19.65 -4.96 -1.30
C ASN A 103 -19.73 -4.42 0.13
N VAL A 104 -20.53 -5.05 1.00
CA VAL A 104 -20.59 -4.71 2.43
C VAL A 104 -19.25 -5.01 3.09
N TRP A 105 -18.66 -6.19 2.85
CA TRP A 105 -17.35 -6.54 3.39
C TRP A 105 -16.25 -5.58 2.90
N GLU A 106 -16.24 -5.27 1.61
CA GLU A 106 -15.31 -4.29 1.02
C GLU A 106 -15.44 -2.91 1.66
N THR A 107 -16.67 -2.44 1.88
CA THR A 107 -16.94 -1.14 2.54
C THR A 107 -16.41 -1.15 3.98
N ILE A 108 -16.61 -2.23 4.72
CA ILE A 108 -16.09 -2.39 6.08
C ILE A 108 -14.55 -2.31 6.08
N LEU A 109 -13.89 -2.98 5.13
CA LEU A 109 -12.44 -2.89 4.98
C LEU A 109 -11.99 -1.45 4.69
N PHE A 110 -12.69 -0.73 3.80
CA PHE A 110 -12.33 0.66 3.51
C PHE A 110 -12.43 1.56 4.74
N VAL A 111 -13.50 1.41 5.54
CA VAL A 111 -13.69 2.18 6.78
C VAL A 111 -12.60 1.83 7.80
N LEU A 112 -12.35 0.55 8.06
CA LEU A 112 -11.30 0.10 8.99
C LEU A 112 -9.92 0.61 8.58
N MET A 113 -9.59 0.54 7.29
CA MET A 113 -8.32 1.04 6.76
C MET A 113 -8.22 2.56 6.81
N SER A 114 -9.31 3.29 6.60
CA SER A 114 -9.34 4.75 6.71
C SER A 114 -9.08 5.20 8.14
N VAL A 115 -9.78 4.59 9.11
CA VAL A 115 -9.59 4.86 10.54
C VAL A 115 -8.16 4.50 10.96
N GLY A 116 -7.66 3.33 10.57
CA GLY A 116 -6.28 2.92 10.86
C GLY A 116 -5.25 3.89 10.27
N SER A 117 -5.48 4.37 9.04
CA SER A 117 -4.57 5.31 8.37
C SER A 117 -4.59 6.69 9.04
N ALA A 118 -5.77 7.19 9.39
CA ALA A 118 -5.93 8.44 10.12
C ALA A 118 -5.31 8.38 11.52
N ALA A 119 -5.52 7.29 12.26
CA ALA A 119 -4.90 7.07 13.56
C ALA A 119 -3.36 7.03 13.44
N CYS A 120 -2.84 6.35 12.40
CA CYS A 120 -1.40 6.31 12.15
C CYS A 120 -0.84 7.70 11.82
N LEU A 121 -1.53 8.48 10.97
CA LEU A 121 -1.17 9.86 10.64
C LEU A 121 -1.14 10.74 11.90
N GLN A 122 -2.16 10.65 12.76
CA GLN A 122 -2.23 11.40 14.01
C GLN A 122 -1.06 11.03 14.93
N CYS A 123 -0.83 9.73 15.16
CA CYS A 123 0.29 9.26 15.97
C CYS A 123 1.63 9.79 15.44
N MET A 124 1.82 9.83 14.12
CA MET A 124 3.06 10.30 13.50
C MET A 124 3.21 11.83 13.52
N SER A 125 2.10 12.57 13.45
CA SER A 125 2.08 14.03 13.48
C SER A 125 2.53 14.62 14.82
N THR A 126 2.24 13.93 15.93
CA THR A 126 2.61 14.35 17.30
C THR A 126 4.11 14.28 17.56
N LEU A 127 4.89 13.54 16.75
CA LEU A 127 6.35 13.49 16.84
C LEU A 127 6.97 14.63 16.03
N SER A 128 7.12 15.78 16.68
CA SER A 128 7.37 17.11 16.09
C SER A 128 8.78 17.42 15.56
N SER A 129 9.64 16.44 15.23
CA SER A 129 10.98 16.79 14.72
C SER A 129 11.57 15.71 13.82
N LEU A 130 11.26 15.78 12.53
CA LEU A 130 11.88 14.92 11.52
C LEU A 130 12.31 15.75 10.30
N LYS A 131 13.60 15.61 9.95
CA LYS A 131 14.22 16.25 8.79
C LYS A 131 13.52 15.77 7.51
N ARG A 132 13.00 16.71 6.72
CA ARG A 132 12.41 16.44 5.41
C ARG A 132 13.53 16.10 4.42
N TYR A 133 13.54 14.88 3.89
CA TYR A 133 14.43 14.55 2.77
C TYR A 133 13.80 15.03 1.45
N PRO A 134 14.49 15.88 0.68
CA PRO A 134 13.99 16.37 -0.60
C PRO A 134 14.26 15.32 -1.68
N GLY A 135 13.24 14.54 -2.01
CA GLY A 135 13.29 13.58 -3.11
C GLY A 135 12.08 12.66 -3.07
N LEU A 136 11.25 12.69 -4.12
CA LEU A 136 10.17 11.74 -4.30
C LEU A 136 10.77 10.50 -4.96
N PRO A 137 10.85 9.35 -4.26
CA PRO A 137 11.33 8.13 -4.89
C PRO A 137 10.39 7.77 -6.04
N LEU A 138 10.94 7.13 -7.08
CA LEU A 138 10.17 6.61 -8.20
C LEU A 138 8.95 5.80 -7.75
N GLU A 139 9.10 5.01 -6.69
CA GLU A 139 8.02 4.23 -6.07
C GLU A 139 6.82 5.09 -5.63
N HIS A 140 7.05 6.30 -5.16
CA HIS A 140 5.99 7.21 -4.71
C HIS A 140 5.36 7.96 -5.89
N ALA A 141 6.15 8.27 -6.93
CA ALA A 141 5.60 8.77 -8.19
C ALA A 141 4.68 7.74 -8.84
N LEU A 142 5.10 6.47 -8.85
CA LEU A 142 4.28 5.36 -9.35
C LEU A 142 3.01 5.13 -8.52
N LEU A 143 3.10 5.30 -7.19
CA LEU A 143 1.93 5.26 -6.32
C LEU A 143 0.91 6.35 -6.72
N LEU A 144 1.36 7.57 -7.04
CA LEU A 144 0.48 8.65 -7.49
C LEU A 144 -0.13 8.39 -8.87
N VAL A 145 0.65 7.88 -9.83
CA VAL A 145 0.13 7.53 -11.17
C VAL A 145 -0.94 6.45 -11.09
N THR A 146 -0.69 5.39 -10.32
CA THR A 146 -1.67 4.31 -10.13
C THR A 146 -2.90 4.77 -9.34
N GLN A 147 -2.74 5.72 -8.41
CA GLN A 147 -3.84 6.35 -7.68
C GLN A 147 -4.80 7.13 -8.60
N CYS A 148 -4.31 7.74 -9.69
CA CYS A 148 -5.20 8.35 -10.69
C CYS A 148 -6.17 7.33 -11.29
N GLY A 149 -5.71 6.10 -11.56
CA GLY A 149 -6.57 5.02 -12.05
C GLY A 149 -7.64 4.58 -11.03
N VAL A 150 -7.29 4.60 -9.74
CA VAL A 150 -8.24 4.34 -8.65
C VAL A 150 -9.36 5.38 -8.65
N TYR A 151 -9.02 6.67 -8.76
CA TYR A 151 -10.01 7.74 -8.83
C TYR A 151 -10.88 7.63 -10.06
N LEU A 152 -10.31 7.40 -11.23
CA LEU A 152 -11.09 7.18 -12.45
C LEU A 152 -12.12 6.05 -12.26
N TYR A 153 -11.68 4.89 -11.75
CA TYR A 153 -12.58 3.76 -11.51
C TYR A 153 -13.75 4.13 -10.61
N TYR A 154 -13.48 4.70 -9.42
CA TYR A 154 -14.53 4.98 -8.45
C TYR A 154 -15.38 6.20 -8.79
N LEU A 155 -14.86 7.20 -9.50
CA LEU A 155 -15.64 8.35 -9.97
C LEU A 155 -16.69 7.93 -10.99
N PHE A 156 -16.33 7.11 -12.00
CA PHE A 156 -17.31 6.59 -12.96
C PHE A 156 -18.37 5.71 -12.29
N GLN A 157 -18.00 4.98 -11.23
CA GLN A 157 -18.97 4.25 -10.41
C GLN A 157 -19.91 5.17 -9.62
N ILE A 158 -19.40 6.24 -9.00
CA ILE A 158 -20.22 7.22 -8.28
C ILE A 158 -21.21 7.89 -9.23
N ILE A 159 -20.75 8.32 -10.41
CA ILE A 159 -21.60 8.95 -11.43
C ILE A 159 -22.68 7.95 -11.88
N GLY A 160 -22.30 6.72 -12.22
CA GLY A 160 -23.27 5.68 -12.64
C GLY A 160 -24.29 5.34 -11.55
N ALA A 161 -23.87 5.31 -10.28
CA ALA A 161 -24.76 5.09 -9.15
C ALA A 161 -25.68 6.30 -8.88
N GLY A 162 -25.18 7.52 -9.08
CA GLY A 162 -25.93 8.76 -8.91
C GLY A 162 -27.08 8.92 -9.90
N PHE A 163 -26.88 8.52 -11.16
CA PHE A 163 -27.95 8.57 -12.17
C PHE A 163 -28.92 7.37 -12.08
N SER A 164 -28.47 6.22 -11.57
CA SER A 164 -29.31 5.02 -11.40
C SER A 164 -30.03 4.95 -10.04
N ILE A 165 -30.05 6.06 -9.29
CA ILE A 165 -30.47 6.11 -7.88
C ILE A 165 -31.94 5.70 -7.69
N GLN A 166 -32.80 5.95 -8.68
CA GLN A 166 -34.25 5.74 -8.58
C GLN A 166 -34.69 4.27 -8.71
N LYS A 167 -33.84 3.38 -9.25
CA LYS A 167 -34.20 1.99 -9.55
C LYS A 167 -34.05 1.00 -8.38
N PHE A 168 -33.53 1.39 -7.21
CA PHE A 168 -33.16 0.45 -6.13
C PHE A 168 -33.80 0.73 -4.77
N PRO A 169 -34.05 -0.33 -3.95
CA PRO A 169 -34.42 -0.19 -2.54
C PRO A 169 -33.36 0.59 -1.75
N SER A 170 -33.81 1.36 -0.75
CA SER A 170 -33.01 2.32 0.03
C SER A 170 -31.71 1.74 0.60
N ALA A 171 -31.74 0.53 1.17
CA ALA A 171 -30.53 -0.10 1.75
C ALA A 171 -29.45 -0.45 0.72
N ARG A 172 -29.85 -1.01 -0.43
CA ARG A 172 -28.90 -1.41 -1.50
C ARG A 172 -28.33 -0.20 -2.23
N ARG A 173 -29.16 0.82 -2.42
CA ARG A 173 -28.76 2.12 -2.99
C ARG A 173 -27.64 2.77 -2.18
N ALA A 174 -27.78 2.81 -0.86
CA ALA A 174 -26.78 3.40 0.02
C ALA A 174 -25.41 2.70 -0.12
N THR A 175 -25.37 1.36 -0.06
CA THR A 175 -24.09 0.62 -0.17
C THR A 175 -23.35 0.86 -1.49
N ARG A 176 -24.08 1.10 -2.60
CA ARG A 176 -23.46 1.33 -3.91
C ARG A 176 -22.85 2.72 -4.10
N ILE A 177 -23.29 3.72 -3.34
CA ILE A 177 -22.70 5.06 -3.36
C ILE A 177 -21.66 5.20 -2.25
N ILE A 178 -21.96 4.66 -1.07
CA ILE A 178 -21.06 4.71 0.10
C ILE A 178 -19.76 3.96 -0.18
N SER A 179 -19.82 2.76 -0.77
CA SER A 179 -18.60 1.97 -1.06
C SER A 179 -17.57 2.73 -1.90
N PRO A 180 -17.88 3.26 -3.11
CA PRO A 180 -16.90 3.96 -3.91
C PRO A 180 -16.45 5.29 -3.28
N LEU A 181 -17.31 5.99 -2.52
CA LEU A 181 -16.89 7.16 -1.74
C LEU A 181 -15.88 6.80 -0.65
N CYS A 182 -16.17 5.74 0.12
CA CYS A 182 -15.25 5.20 1.13
C CYS A 182 -13.92 4.78 0.48
N ALA A 183 -13.94 4.20 -0.73
CA ALA A 183 -12.74 3.81 -1.44
C ALA A 183 -11.85 5.01 -1.83
N VAL A 184 -12.45 6.11 -2.30
CA VAL A 184 -11.72 7.36 -2.63
C VAL A 184 -11.12 7.98 -1.37
N ILE A 185 -11.89 8.06 -0.28
CA ILE A 185 -11.39 8.59 1.01
C ILE A 185 -10.25 7.70 1.51
N GLN A 186 -10.45 6.38 1.53
CA GLN A 186 -9.48 5.43 2.05
C GLN A 186 -8.16 5.49 1.28
N SER A 187 -8.20 5.49 -0.05
CA SER A 187 -7.00 5.57 -0.89
C SER A 187 -6.29 6.92 -0.76
N SER A 188 -7.05 8.02 -0.59
CA SER A 188 -6.48 9.34 -0.28
C SER A 188 -5.73 9.33 1.05
N CYS A 189 -6.38 8.87 2.13
CA CYS A 189 -5.78 8.79 3.46
C CYS A 189 -4.53 7.90 3.48
N GLN A 190 -4.57 6.76 2.78
CA GLN A 190 -3.44 5.84 2.66
C GLN A 190 -2.26 6.47 1.91
N THR A 191 -2.52 7.17 0.81
CA THR A 191 -1.48 7.85 0.03
C THR A 191 -0.83 8.97 0.84
N LEU A 192 -1.63 9.77 1.56
CA LEU A 192 -1.13 10.79 2.48
C LEU A 192 -0.27 10.19 3.59
N LEU A 193 -0.71 9.08 4.19
CA LEU A 193 0.07 8.36 5.20
C LEU A 193 1.41 7.89 4.64
N VAL A 194 1.45 7.31 3.44
CA VAL A 194 2.70 6.85 2.83
C VAL A 194 3.65 8.03 2.57
N LEU A 195 3.15 9.12 1.99
CA LEU A 195 3.96 10.32 1.71
C LEU A 195 4.47 11.00 2.99
N ASP A 196 3.61 11.09 4.02
CA ASP A 196 3.98 11.64 5.32
C ASP A 196 5.03 10.75 6.00
N ALA A 197 4.79 9.44 6.05
CA ALA A 197 5.72 8.47 6.64
C ALA A 197 7.08 8.44 5.96
N TRP A 198 7.12 8.60 4.64
CA TRP A 198 8.36 8.72 3.90
C TRP A 198 9.14 9.98 4.28
N SER A 199 8.44 11.11 4.30
CA SER A 199 9.06 12.40 4.57
C SER A 199 9.60 12.54 6.00
N ARG A 200 9.00 11.80 6.93
CA ARG A 200 9.40 11.71 8.33
C ARG A 200 10.38 10.55 8.54
N ARG A 201 11.34 10.34 7.63
CA ARG A 201 12.43 9.38 7.86
C ARG A 201 13.55 10.08 8.61
N SER A 202 13.54 10.04 9.95
CA SER A 202 14.67 10.53 10.77
C SER A 202 15.33 9.40 11.55
N ALA A 203 16.65 9.55 11.68
CA ALA A 203 17.53 8.67 12.41
C ALA A 203 17.35 8.86 13.92
N GLY A 204 17.00 7.79 14.62
CA GLY A 204 17.27 7.69 16.06
C GLY A 204 16.16 8.07 17.03
N ARG A 205 14.99 7.44 16.96
CA ARG A 205 14.16 7.26 18.16
C ARG A 205 13.73 5.81 18.28
N GLU A 206 14.08 5.20 19.41
CA GLU A 206 13.90 3.78 19.72
C GLU A 206 12.43 3.41 19.97
N ASP A 207 11.61 4.39 20.36
CA ASP A 207 10.19 4.22 20.60
C ASP A 207 9.39 4.86 19.45
N ARG A 208 8.99 4.05 18.48
CA ARG A 208 8.12 4.48 17.36
C ARG A 208 6.67 4.09 17.68
N PRO A 209 5.86 4.98 18.29
CA PRO A 209 4.44 4.72 18.46
C PRO A 209 3.80 4.61 17.08
N GLY A 210 3.16 3.49 16.79
CA GLY A 210 2.54 3.21 15.49
C GLY A 210 2.98 1.90 14.84
N ARG A 211 3.98 1.17 15.38
CA ARG A 211 4.39 -0.15 14.85
C ARG A 211 3.23 -1.15 14.71
N GLN A 212 2.33 -1.18 15.70
CA GLN A 212 1.11 -2.01 15.66
C GLN A 212 0.17 -1.59 14.53
N LEU A 213 -0.07 -0.29 14.36
CA LEU A 213 -0.93 0.26 13.32
C LEU A 213 -0.35 0.01 11.92
N VAL A 214 0.95 0.23 11.72
CA VAL A 214 1.63 -0.06 10.45
C VAL A 214 1.55 -1.55 10.11
N THR A 215 1.73 -2.44 11.08
CA THR A 215 1.62 -3.89 10.87
C THR A 215 0.18 -4.29 10.51
N PHE A 216 -0.82 -3.75 11.21
CA PHE A 216 -2.23 -3.95 10.89
C PHE A 216 -2.57 -3.46 9.48
N LEU A 217 -2.15 -2.24 9.12
CA LEU A 217 -2.38 -1.62 7.82
C LEU A 217 -1.71 -2.40 6.69
N LEU A 218 -0.49 -2.91 6.91
CA LEU A 218 0.22 -3.74 5.93
C LEU A 218 -0.59 -5.00 5.57
N VAL A 219 -0.99 -5.77 6.58
CA VAL A 219 -1.74 -7.03 6.35
C VAL A 219 -3.15 -6.76 5.82
N SER A 220 -3.80 -5.71 6.31
CA SER A 220 -5.15 -5.34 5.86
C SER A 220 -5.13 -4.76 4.43
N ASN A 221 -4.09 -4.03 4.03
CA ASN A 221 -3.92 -3.57 2.65
C ASN A 221 -3.67 -4.75 1.69
N PHE A 222 -2.90 -5.74 2.10
CA PHE A 222 -2.74 -6.99 1.34
C PHE A 222 -4.07 -7.74 1.19
N SER A 223 -4.87 -7.82 2.27
CA SER A 223 -6.22 -8.41 2.25
C SER A 223 -7.12 -7.69 1.25
N LEU A 224 -7.09 -6.36 1.24
CA LEU A 224 -7.86 -5.52 0.33
C LEU A 224 -7.39 -5.63 -1.13
N TRP A 225 -6.08 -5.78 -1.36
CA TRP A 225 -5.54 -6.10 -2.68
C TRP A 225 -6.09 -7.43 -3.20
N MET A 226 -6.05 -8.48 -2.38
CA MET A 226 -6.58 -9.81 -2.72
C MET A 226 -8.08 -9.77 -3.01
N LEU A 227 -8.86 -9.07 -2.18
CA LEU A 227 -10.29 -8.87 -2.38
C LEU A 227 -10.57 -8.20 -3.73
N ASN A 228 -9.94 -7.06 -4.01
CA ASN A 228 -10.12 -6.31 -5.26
C ASN A 228 -9.70 -7.13 -6.48
N ARG A 229 -8.61 -7.88 -6.38
CA ARG A 229 -8.12 -8.73 -7.46
C ARG A 229 -9.11 -9.84 -7.79
N VAL A 230 -9.62 -10.56 -6.79
CA VAL A 230 -10.59 -11.65 -7.02
C VAL A 230 -11.95 -11.12 -7.43
N LYS A 231 -12.42 -10.03 -6.82
CA LYS A 231 -13.69 -9.38 -7.15
C LYS A 231 -13.68 -8.77 -8.55
N ASN A 232 -12.59 -8.14 -9.00
CA ASN A 232 -12.57 -7.50 -10.32
C ASN A 232 -12.11 -8.44 -11.45
N ALA A 233 -11.65 -9.66 -11.13
CA ALA A 233 -11.27 -10.66 -12.13
C ALA A 233 -12.46 -11.24 -12.94
N ARG A 234 -13.73 -10.95 -12.58
CA ARG A 234 -14.86 -11.26 -13.46
C ARG A 234 -15.41 -9.96 -14.04
N ALA A 235 -15.38 -9.85 -15.37
CA ALA A 235 -15.87 -8.69 -16.11
C ALA A 235 -17.40 -8.50 -16.03
N GLU A 236 -18.14 -9.45 -15.44
CA GLU A 236 -19.60 -9.53 -15.49
C GLU A 236 -20.33 -8.80 -14.35
N PHE A 237 -19.62 -8.19 -13.39
CA PHE A 237 -20.21 -7.77 -12.12
C PHE A 237 -21.08 -6.50 -12.12
N HIS A 238 -21.32 -5.87 -13.27
CA HIS A 238 -21.91 -4.53 -13.31
C HIS A 238 -22.92 -4.34 -14.45
N PRO A 239 -24.00 -5.13 -14.51
CA PRO A 239 -25.02 -5.03 -15.56
C PRO A 239 -25.65 -3.63 -15.64
N LEU A 240 -25.66 -2.90 -14.52
CA LEU A 240 -26.31 -1.59 -14.41
C LEU A 240 -25.44 -0.41 -14.88
N GLN A 241 -24.13 -0.46 -14.66
CA GLN A 241 -23.24 0.53 -15.29
C GLN A 241 -23.16 0.30 -16.80
N MET A 242 -23.25 -0.96 -17.25
CA MET A 242 -23.36 -1.28 -18.68
C MET A 242 -24.66 -0.73 -19.29
N GLU A 243 -25.78 -0.73 -18.55
CA GLU A 243 -27.04 -0.13 -19.01
C GLU A 243 -26.94 1.39 -19.16
N PHE A 244 -26.20 2.07 -18.28
CA PHE A 244 -26.07 3.54 -18.31
C PHE A 244 -25.00 4.04 -19.31
N TYR A 245 -23.79 3.51 -19.24
CA TYR A 245 -22.68 3.96 -20.09
C TYR A 245 -22.63 3.25 -21.45
N GLY A 246 -23.39 2.16 -21.60
CA GLY A 246 -23.22 1.23 -22.70
C GLY A 246 -22.08 0.25 -22.43
N VAL A 247 -22.21 -0.95 -23.00
CA VAL A 247 -21.26 -2.05 -22.82
C VAL A 247 -19.84 -1.64 -23.22
N TRP A 248 -19.67 -0.94 -24.34
CA TRP A 248 -18.35 -0.56 -24.86
C TRP A 248 -17.61 0.46 -23.99
N ALA A 249 -18.28 1.54 -23.58
CA ALA A 249 -17.63 2.57 -22.76
C ALA A 249 -17.28 2.03 -21.37
N TRP A 250 -18.19 1.29 -20.73
CA TRP A 250 -17.92 0.67 -19.44
C TRP A 250 -16.81 -0.38 -19.52
N THR A 251 -16.77 -1.18 -20.59
CA THR A 251 -15.69 -2.13 -20.85
C THR A 251 -14.35 -1.40 -20.95
N ILE A 252 -14.24 -0.31 -21.71
CA ILE A 252 -13.00 0.47 -21.82
C ILE A 252 -12.57 1.02 -20.46
N ILE A 253 -13.49 1.66 -19.72
CA ILE A 253 -13.22 2.25 -18.41
C ILE A 253 -12.70 1.18 -17.44
N THR A 254 -13.36 0.03 -17.38
CA THR A 254 -12.97 -1.06 -16.47
C THR A 254 -11.65 -1.71 -16.89
N HIS A 255 -11.44 -1.96 -18.18
CA HIS A 255 -10.19 -2.56 -18.68
C HIS A 255 -8.95 -1.68 -18.45
N VAL A 256 -9.11 -0.35 -18.42
CA VAL A 256 -8.01 0.58 -18.09
C VAL A 256 -7.86 0.74 -16.58
N SER A 257 -8.96 0.93 -15.86
CA SER A 257 -8.90 1.37 -14.46
C SER A 257 -8.73 0.22 -13.46
N VAL A 258 -9.26 -0.98 -13.74
CA VAL A 258 -9.14 -2.15 -12.85
C VAL A 258 -7.67 -2.58 -12.69
N PRO A 259 -6.87 -2.71 -13.76
CA PRO A 259 -5.46 -3.06 -13.61
C PRO A 259 -4.67 -2.01 -12.84
N LEU A 260 -4.95 -0.72 -13.06
CA LEU A 260 -4.34 0.38 -12.29
C LEU A 260 -4.73 0.33 -10.81
N LEU A 261 -5.99 0.00 -10.49
CA LEU A 261 -6.45 -0.21 -9.12
C LEU A 261 -5.67 -1.36 -8.44
N VAL A 262 -5.50 -2.50 -9.12
CA VAL A 262 -4.74 -3.62 -8.57
C VAL A 262 -3.26 -3.24 -8.38
N CYS A 263 -2.67 -2.51 -9.34
CA CYS A 263 -1.30 -2.00 -9.25
C CYS A 263 -1.13 -1.02 -8.08
N TYR A 264 -2.05 -0.07 -7.88
CA TYR A 264 -2.01 0.85 -6.74
C TYR A 264 -1.98 0.10 -5.41
N ARG A 265 -2.87 -0.90 -5.26
CA ARG A 265 -2.98 -1.69 -4.03
C ARG A 265 -1.70 -2.50 -3.75
N PHE A 266 -1.07 -3.01 -4.80
CA PHE A 266 0.23 -3.67 -4.71
C PHE A 266 1.33 -2.67 -4.32
N GLN A 267 1.46 -1.55 -5.03
CA GLN A 267 2.45 -0.51 -4.76
C GLN A 267 2.34 0.01 -3.33
N ALA A 268 1.11 0.26 -2.85
CA ALA A 268 0.88 0.71 -1.50
C ALA A 268 1.26 -0.35 -0.44
N THR A 269 1.17 -1.65 -0.77
CA THR A 269 1.67 -2.74 0.09
C THR A 269 3.20 -2.73 0.16
N VAL A 270 3.87 -2.51 -0.98
CA VAL A 270 5.34 -2.36 -1.04
C VAL A 270 5.78 -1.15 -0.20
N CYS A 271 5.14 0.01 -0.37
CA CYS A 271 5.44 1.19 0.44
C CYS A 271 5.18 0.95 1.94
N PHE A 272 4.10 0.25 2.32
CA PHE A 272 3.88 -0.11 3.72
C PHE A 272 4.92 -1.09 4.24
N TYR A 273 5.37 -2.04 3.43
CA TYR A 273 6.43 -2.97 3.80
C TYR A 273 7.75 -2.24 4.03
N GLU A 274 8.06 -1.24 3.20
CA GLU A 274 9.21 -0.35 3.40
C GLU A 274 9.13 0.42 4.72
N ILE A 275 7.97 1.03 5.00
CA ILE A 275 7.72 1.78 6.25
C ILE A 275 7.84 0.84 7.46
N TRP A 276 7.27 -0.36 7.36
CA TRP A 276 7.37 -1.41 8.37
C TRP A 276 8.84 -1.80 8.59
N LYS A 277 9.56 -2.23 7.55
CA LYS A 277 11.00 -2.58 7.60
C LYS A 277 11.84 -1.50 8.27
N ASN A 278 11.62 -0.24 7.90
CA ASN A 278 12.32 0.91 8.46
C ASN A 278 11.94 1.22 9.92
N SER A 279 10.77 0.77 10.37
CA SER A 279 10.31 0.93 11.76
C SER A 279 10.87 -0.12 12.71
N TYR A 280 11.33 -1.26 12.20
CA TYR A 280 11.91 -2.37 12.99
C TYR A 280 13.44 -2.50 12.87
N LYS A 281 14.10 -1.77 11.97
CA LYS A 281 15.58 -1.79 11.87
C LYS A 281 16.20 -1.13 13.11
N ARG A 282 16.69 -1.94 14.06
CA ARG A 282 17.45 -1.49 15.24
C ARG A 282 18.72 -0.75 14.81
N LYS A 283 18.98 0.43 15.38
CA LYS A 283 20.16 1.26 15.10
C LYS A 283 21.37 0.70 15.86
N LYS A 284 21.90 -0.46 15.46
CA LYS A 284 23.16 -0.98 16.02
C LYS A 284 24.41 -0.23 15.52
N GLU A 285 24.24 0.84 14.76
CA GLU A 285 25.30 1.55 14.02
C GLU A 285 25.62 2.94 14.62
N TYR A 286 25.03 3.31 15.76
CA TYR A 286 25.31 4.61 16.42
C TYR A 286 25.96 4.46 17.79
N ASP A 287 25.64 3.39 18.53
CA ASP A 287 26.30 3.10 19.80
C ASP A 287 27.77 2.72 19.58
N SER A 288 28.11 2.07 18.47
CA SER A 288 29.51 1.75 18.15
C SER A 288 30.36 3.00 17.85
N GLU A 289 29.77 4.07 17.30
CA GLU A 289 30.49 5.34 17.11
C GLU A 289 30.61 6.13 18.42
N LEU A 290 29.60 6.09 19.30
CA LEU A 290 29.71 6.73 20.62
C LEU A 290 30.68 5.99 21.55
N ASP A 291 30.65 4.66 21.56
CA ASP A 291 31.57 3.83 22.36
C ASP A 291 33.01 3.98 21.85
N GLU A 292 33.26 4.07 20.54
CA GLU A 292 34.60 4.37 20.01
C GLU A 292 35.05 5.80 20.34
N ILE A 293 34.14 6.78 20.39
CA ILE A 293 34.48 8.17 20.76
C ILE A 293 34.75 8.30 22.27
N GLU A 294 34.02 7.57 23.12
CA GLU A 294 34.26 7.55 24.56
C GLU A 294 35.53 6.76 24.94
N LEU A 295 35.79 5.60 24.31
CA LEU A 295 37.05 4.88 24.51
C LEU A 295 38.27 5.71 24.09
N ASN A 296 38.20 6.39 22.94
CA ASN A 296 39.31 7.23 22.48
C ASN A 296 39.53 8.47 23.37
N LYS A 297 38.53 8.92 24.13
CA LYS A 297 38.71 10.00 25.12
C LYS A 297 39.37 9.50 26.41
N LEU A 298 39.03 8.29 26.85
CA LEU A 298 39.63 7.67 28.03
C LEU A 298 41.11 7.28 27.82
N ASP A 299 41.49 6.88 26.61
CA ASP A 299 42.90 6.60 26.27
C ASP A 299 43.76 7.87 26.04
N SER A 300 43.14 9.06 26.06
CA SER A 300 43.79 10.36 25.83
C SER A 300 43.92 11.23 27.09
N ALA A 301 43.51 10.71 28.25
CA ALA A 301 43.65 11.34 29.58
C ALA A 301 44.67 10.56 30.42
#